data_AF-A0A839V5G3-F1
#
_entry.id   AF-A0A839V5G3-F1
#
_cell.length_a   1.000
_cell.length_b   1.000
_cell.length_c   1.000
_cell.angle_alpha   90.00
_cell.angle_beta   90.00
_cell.angle_gamma   90.00
#
_symmetry.space_group_name_H-M   'P 1'
#
loop_
_entity.id
_entity.type
_entity.pdbx_description
1 polymer ?
#
loop_
_entity_poly.entity_id
_entity_poly.type
_entity_poly.pdbx_seq_one_letter_code
_entity_poly.pdbx_strand_id
1 'polypeptide(L)' 'MDEIELRPAPWGDWVMICQCGHTEIRSAGSQGWQNFEVKPLPGSRYDITCLICRRRTERECFYRDMGRIRPDPS' A
#
# COMPACT_ATOMS: atom_id res chain seq x y z
N MET A 1 6.52 -5.84 16.32
CA MET A 1 6.19 -6.01 14.90
C MET A 1 5.42 -4.77 14.50
N ASP A 2 6.13 -3.79 13.92
CA ASP A 2 5.61 -2.47 13.57
C ASP A 2 5.09 -2.49 12.14
N GLU A 3 3.91 -3.06 11.97
CA GLU A 3 3.40 -3.41 10.65
C GLU A 3 2.50 -2.33 10.08
N ILE A 4 2.74 -1.95 8.83
CA ILE A 4 1.75 -1.21 8.02
C ILE A 4 0.73 -2.23 7.55
N GLU A 5 -0.54 -1.98 7.84
CA GLU A 5 -1.64 -2.80 7.40
C GLU A 5 -2.17 -2.29 6.06
N LEU A 6 -2.36 -3.19 5.12
CA LEU A 6 -3.03 -2.94 3.85
C LEU A 6 -4.29 -3.80 3.79
N ARG A 7 -5.46 -3.17 3.71
CA ARG A 7 -6.75 -3.87 3.70
C ARG A 7 -7.61 -3.40 2.52
N PRO A 8 -8.36 -4.31 1.86
CA PRO A 8 -9.41 -3.90 0.95
C PRO A 8 -10.58 -3.29 1.73
N ALA A 9 -11.14 -2.22 1.19
CA ALA A 9 -12.41 -1.66 1.65
C ALA A 9 -13.58 -2.30 0.87
N PRO A 10 -14.80 -2.30 1.42
CA PRO A 10 -15.96 -2.96 0.79
C PRO A 10 -16.32 -2.46 -0.61
N TRP A 11 -15.89 -1.25 -0.97
CA TRP A 11 -16.29 -0.54 -2.19
C TRP A 11 -15.26 -0.64 -3.33
N GLY A 12 -14.25 -1.52 -3.18
CA GLY A 12 -13.14 -1.65 -4.12
C GLY A 12 -11.96 -0.71 -3.81
N ASP A 13 -12.08 0.10 -2.77
CA ASP A 13 -11.02 0.98 -2.29
C ASP A 13 -9.99 0.18 -1.47
N TRP A 14 -8.85 0.78 -1.19
CA TRP A 14 -7.78 0.22 -0.36
C TRP A 14 -7.49 1.13 0.81
N VAL A 15 -7.18 0.56 1.98
CA VAL A 15 -6.81 1.32 3.17
C VAL A 15 -5.42 0.92 3.62
N MET A 16 -4.55 1.91 3.81
CA MET A 16 -3.28 1.74 4.51
C MET A 16 -3.36 2.36 5.89
N ILE A 17 -2.95 1.60 6.90
CA ILE A 17 -2.93 2.03 8.30
C ILE A 17 -1.52 1.83 8.84
N CYS A 18 -0.92 2.90 9.32
CA CYS A 18 0.36 2.84 10.02
C CYS A 18 0.15 2.97 11.53
N GLN A 19 0.96 2.23 12.30
CA GLN A 19 1.01 2.32 13.76
C GLN A 19 1.42 3.72 14.29
N CYS A 20 1.90 4.62 13.44
CA CYS A 20 2.10 6.03 13.82
C CYS A 20 0.78 6.82 13.94
N GLY A 21 -0.36 6.20 13.66
CA GLY A 21 -1.70 6.82 13.66
C GLY A 21 -2.13 7.32 12.28
N HIS A 22 -1.23 7.34 11.29
CA HIS A 22 -1.57 7.79 9.94
C HIS A 22 -2.34 6.72 9.18
N THR A 23 -3.41 7.14 8.51
CA THR A 23 -4.27 6.28 7.70
C THR A 23 -4.55 6.95 6.36
N GLU A 24 -4.56 6.18 5.29
CA GLU A 24 -4.91 6.65 3.96
C GLU A 24 -5.88 5.68 3.28
N ILE A 25 -6.95 6.22 2.68
CA ILE A 25 -7.91 5.47 1.88
C ILE A 25 -7.69 5.85 0.42
N ARG A 26 -7.55 4.85 -0.44
CA ARG A 26 -7.32 5.00 -1.87
C ARG A 26 -8.46 4.38 -2.64
N SER A 27 -9.17 5.21 -3.41
CA SER A 27 -10.22 4.69 -4.29
C SER A 27 -9.66 3.99 -5.53
N ALA A 28 -10.45 3.05 -6.08
CA ALA A 28 -10.08 2.25 -7.24
C ALA A 28 -9.92 3.08 -8.53
N GLY A 29 -8.82 3.82 -8.68
CA GLY A 29 -8.54 4.65 -9.87
C GLY A 29 -7.74 5.93 -9.59
N SER A 30 -7.41 6.24 -8.33
CA SER A 30 -6.59 7.41 -8.02
C SER A 30 -5.10 7.20 -8.37
N GLN A 31 -4.40 8.30 -8.69
CA GLN A 31 -2.97 8.33 -8.93
C GLN A 31 -2.20 8.13 -7.62
N GLY A 32 -1.80 6.88 -7.36
CA GLY A 32 -0.84 6.53 -6.30
C GLY A 32 -1.33 6.73 -4.86
N TRP A 33 -0.40 6.50 -3.93
CA TRP A 33 -0.53 6.76 -2.50
C TRP A 33 0.24 8.06 -2.19
N GLN A 34 -0.31 8.93 -1.34
CA GLN A 34 0.28 10.23 -1.02
C GLN A 34 1.24 10.16 0.16
N ASN A 35 0.88 9.43 1.20
CA ASN A 35 1.64 9.33 2.45
C ASN A 35 2.29 7.97 2.64
N PHE A 36 2.13 7.10 1.64
CA PHE A 36 2.75 5.80 1.60
C PHE A 36 3.45 5.63 0.26
N GLU A 37 4.60 5.00 0.28
CA GLU A 37 5.29 4.55 -0.92
C GLU A 37 5.14 3.03 -1.00
N VAL A 38 4.78 2.52 -2.16
CA VAL A 38 4.69 1.07 -2.42
C VAL A 38 5.64 0.72 -3.54
N LYS A 39 6.60 -0.14 -3.24
CA LYS A 39 7.59 -0.64 -4.19
C LYS A 39 7.37 -2.14 -4.42
N PRO A 40 7.19 -2.59 -5.68
CA PRO A 40 7.15 -4.01 -5.95
C PRO A 40 8.52 -4.63 -5.68
N LEU A 41 8.50 -5.84 -5.11
CA LEU A 41 9.67 -6.69 -4.89
C LEU A 41 9.49 -8.00 -5.70
N PRO A 42 10.59 -8.73 -5.97
CA PRO A 42 10.50 -10.04 -6.62
C PRO A 42 9.60 -11.01 -5.85
N GLY A 43 8.75 -11.73 -6.57
CA GLY A 43 7.92 -12.80 -6.02
C GLY A 43 6.61 -12.35 -5.37
N SER A 44 5.82 -11.51 -6.04
CA SER A 44 4.52 -11.02 -5.52
C SER A 44 4.61 -10.33 -4.16
N ARG A 45 5.78 -9.77 -3.85
CA ARG A 45 6.05 -9.04 -2.61
C ARG A 45 6.03 -7.55 -2.86
N TYR A 46 5.70 -6.80 -1.83
CA TYR A 46 5.64 -5.36 -1.86
C TYR A 46 6.31 -4.82 -0.61
N ASP A 47 7.11 -3.79 -0.82
CA ASP A 47 7.70 -2.98 0.22
C ASP A 47 6.88 -1.72 0.39
N ILE A 48 6.34 -1.51 1.59
CA ILE A 48 5.48 -0.39 1.92
C ILE A 48 6.23 0.50 2.91
N THR A 49 6.38 1.77 2.58
CA THR A 49 7.01 2.77 3.46
C THR A 49 6.01 3.87 3.80
N CYS A 50 5.81 4.14 5.08
CA CYS A 50 5.08 5.33 5.52
C CYS A 50 5.98 6.56 5.39
N LEU A 51 5.57 7.56 4.62
CA LEU A 51 6.36 8.76 4.38
C LEU A 51 6.38 9.71 5.59
N ILE A 52 5.42 9.58 6.52
CA ILE A 52 5.33 10.39 7.73
C ILE A 52 6.35 9.95 8.78
N CYS A 53 6.36 8.67 9.15
CA CYS A 53 7.22 8.15 10.21
C CYS A 53 8.38 7.28 9.70
N ARG A 54 8.54 7.17 8.38
CA ARG A 54 9.60 6.40 7.70
C ARG A 54 9.65 4.91 8.06
N ARG A 55 8.56 4.37 8.62
CA ARG A 55 8.44 2.94 8.91
C ARG A 55 8.26 2.17 7.62
N ARG A 56 8.82 0.97 7.59
CA ARG A 56 8.87 0.09 6.42
C ARG A 56 8.30 -1.28 6.78
N THR A 57 7.50 -1.85 5.90
CA THR A 57 6.92 -3.19 6.05
C THR A 57 6.94 -3.90 4.71
N GLU A 58 7.47 -5.11 4.71
CA GLU A 58 7.35 -6.02 3.57
C GLU A 58 6.07 -6.85 3.71
N ARG A 59 5.30 -6.95 2.62
CA ARG A 59 4.08 -7.75 2.56
C ARG A 59 4.11 -8.65 1.33
N GLU A 60 3.76 -9.92 1.54
CA GLU A 60 3.34 -10.80 0.46
C GLU A 60 1.94 -10.44 0.01
N CYS A 61 1.75 -10.33 -1.31
CA CYS A 61 0.47 -10.04 -1.90
C CYS A 61 -0.34 -11.33 -2.02
N PHE A 62 -1.21 -11.59 -1.05
CA PHE A 62 -2.11 -12.74 -1.06
C PHE A 62 -3.35 -12.56 -1.95
N TYR A 63 -3.51 -11.43 -2.64
CA TYR A 63 -4.69 -11.14 -3.46
C TYR A 63 -4.38 -10.74 -4.91
N ARG A 64 -5.10 -11.37 -5.85
CA ARG A 64 -5.08 -11.11 -7.31
C ARG A 64 -5.50 -9.69 -7.72
N ASP A 65 -5.90 -8.82 -6.79
CA ASP A 65 -6.55 -7.53 -7.09
C ASP A 65 -5.64 -6.29 -6.96
N MET A 66 -4.34 -6.43 -6.67
CA MET A 66 -3.38 -5.31 -6.78
C MET A 66 -3.08 -4.89 -8.24
N GLY A 67 -3.82 -5.41 -9.22
CA GLY A 67 -3.72 -5.06 -10.65
C GLY A 67 -3.97 -3.59 -11.01
N ARG A 68 -4.27 -2.71 -10.03
CA ARG A 68 -4.44 -1.26 -10.20
C ARG A 68 -3.37 -0.40 -9.48
N ILE A 69 -2.33 -1.01 -8.90
CA ILE A 69 -1.10 -0.30 -8.52
C ILE A 69 -0.09 -0.46 -9.65
N ARG A 70 -0.42 0.01 -10.86
CA ARG A 70 0.63 0.20 -11.87
C ARG A 70 1.39 1.46 -11.47
N PRO A 71 2.70 1.39 -11.19
CA PRO A 71 3.53 2.58 -11.39
C PRO A 71 3.43 2.91 -12.89
N ASP A 72 3.19 4.16 -13.21
CA ASP A 72 3.22 4.65 -14.59
C ASP A 72 4.55 4.21 -15.23
N PRO A 73 4.56 3.54 -16.38
CA PRO A 73 5.81 3.26 -17.06
C PRO A 73 6.41 4.60 -17.52
N SER A 74 7.54 4.97 -16.93
CA SER A 74 8.42 6.02 -17.44
C SER A 74 9.21 5.49 -18.64
#